data_AF-A0A367M1Z2-F1
#
_entry.id   AF-A0A367M1Z2-F1
#
_cell.length_a   1.000
_cell.length_b   1.000
_cell.length_c   1.000
_cell.angle_alpha   90.00
_cell.angle_beta   90.00
_cell.angle_gamma   90.00
#
_symmetry.space_group_name_H-M   'P 1'
#
loop_
_entity.id
_entity.type
_entity.pdbx_description
1 polymer ?
#
loop_
_entity_poly.entity_id
_entity_poly.type
_entity_poly.pdbx_seq_one_letter_code
_entity_poly.pdbx_strand_id
1 'polypeptide(L)'
;MNRVFLTPAAVALCGASSLSLAEPVSLADQVVTATRTAQTASQSLAAVSVIDREDIERSQARSVPELLRQVPGVSLANNGGFGKNTTLFLRGTESDHVLVLIDGIKVGSASAGLTAFQDLPVELIERIEVVRGPRSSLYGSEAIGGVIQIFTRRGDGQGAKPFFSAGYGTHQTLEGSAGVSGGAGNGWYSLGVSSFDTAGINTKRAGTAGYEPDRDGYRNLSGNPVSYT
;
A
#
# COMPACT_ATOMS: atom_id res chain seq x y z
N MET A 1 8.75 -55.08 -18.30
CA MET A 1 9.04 -53.68 -17.94
C MET A 1 8.72 -52.82 -19.16
N ASN A 2 7.48 -52.32 -19.26
CA ASN A 2 7.03 -51.54 -20.42
C ASN A 2 7.37 -50.06 -20.22
N ARG A 3 8.15 -49.48 -21.14
CA ARG A 3 8.37 -48.03 -21.22
C ARG A 3 7.39 -47.43 -22.21
N VAL A 4 6.45 -46.63 -21.71
CA VAL A 4 5.51 -45.85 -22.52
C VAL A 4 6.20 -44.54 -22.89
N PHE A 5 6.43 -44.32 -24.19
CA PHE A 5 6.88 -43.04 -24.72
C PHE A 5 5.66 -42.17 -25.04
N LEU A 6 5.47 -41.08 -24.28
CA LEU A 6 4.49 -40.05 -24.60
C LEU A 6 5.12 -39.03 -25.56
N THR A 7 4.61 -38.96 -26.78
CA THR A 7 4.87 -37.88 -27.74
C THR A 7 3.99 -36.65 -27.40
N PRO A 8 4.53 -35.42 -27.39
CA PRO A 8 3.71 -34.24 -27.15
C PRO A 8 2.94 -33.87 -28.42
N ALA A 9 1.61 -33.84 -28.33
CA ALA A 9 0.74 -33.31 -29.38
C ALA A 9 0.76 -31.77 -29.33
N ALA A 10 1.23 -31.13 -30.39
CA ALA A 10 1.18 -29.69 -30.54
C ALA A 10 -0.24 -29.26 -30.93
N VAL A 11 -0.93 -28.56 -30.03
CA VAL A 11 -2.23 -27.93 -30.28
C VAL A 11 -1.98 -26.53 -30.86
N ALA A 12 -2.27 -26.34 -32.14
CA ALA A 12 -2.23 -25.04 -32.80
C ALA A 12 -3.53 -24.28 -32.48
N LEU A 13 -3.45 -23.26 -31.61
CA LEU A 13 -4.56 -22.38 -31.27
C LEU A 13 -4.63 -21.25 -32.32
N CYS A 14 -5.59 -21.33 -33.26
CA CYS A 14 -5.86 -20.24 -34.19
C CYS A 14 -6.46 -19.05 -33.43
N GLY A 15 -5.74 -17.93 -33.37
CA GLY A 15 -6.19 -16.70 -32.72
C GLY A 15 -7.26 -15.98 -33.55
N ALA A 16 -8.48 -15.92 -33.02
CA ALA A 16 -9.49 -14.97 -33.48
C ALA A 16 -9.13 -13.57 -32.94
N SER A 17 -8.92 -12.62 -33.83
CA SER A 17 -8.65 -11.23 -33.48
C SER A 17 -9.95 -10.56 -33.03
N SER A 18 -10.13 -10.36 -31.72
CA SER A 18 -11.23 -9.57 -31.19
C SER A 18 -11.00 -8.10 -31.55
N LEU A 19 -11.86 -7.51 -32.38
CA LEU A 19 -11.93 -6.05 -32.50
C LEU A 19 -12.33 -5.48 -31.14
N SER A 20 -11.40 -4.80 -30.47
CA SER A 20 -11.69 -4.03 -29.27
C SER A 20 -12.32 -2.70 -29.67
N LEU A 21 -13.62 -2.56 -29.45
CA LEU A 21 -14.30 -1.26 -29.44
C LEU A 21 -13.91 -0.57 -28.12
N ALA A 22 -13.18 0.53 -28.21
CA ALA A 22 -12.85 1.34 -27.04
C ALA A 22 -14.14 1.94 -26.46
N GLU A 23 -14.62 1.40 -25.35
CA GLU A 23 -15.63 2.08 -24.54
C GLU A 23 -15.08 3.42 -24.04
N PRO A 24 -15.88 4.50 -24.06
CA PRO A 24 -15.48 5.75 -23.43
C PRO A 24 -15.22 5.47 -21.95
N VAL A 25 -13.99 5.74 -21.50
CA VAL A 25 -13.58 5.63 -20.10
C VAL A 25 -14.42 6.61 -19.28
N SER A 26 -15.51 6.12 -18.71
CA SER A 26 -16.27 6.82 -17.69
C SER A 26 -15.44 6.74 -16.40
N LEU A 27 -14.72 7.81 -16.09
CA LEU A 27 -14.04 7.94 -14.80
C LEU A 27 -15.12 7.96 -13.71
N ALA A 28 -15.21 6.87 -12.93
CA ALA A 28 -16.09 6.82 -11.79
C ALA A 28 -15.68 7.91 -10.78
N ASP A 29 -16.66 8.62 -10.24
CA ASP A 29 -16.43 9.62 -9.21
C ASP A 29 -15.90 8.93 -7.94
N GLN A 30 -14.60 9.10 -7.68
CA GLN A 30 -13.96 8.51 -6.51
C GLN A 30 -14.28 9.34 -5.27
N VAL A 31 -14.99 8.73 -4.33
CA VAL A 31 -15.31 9.33 -3.04
C VAL A 31 -14.07 9.34 -2.15
N VAL A 32 -13.64 10.53 -1.75
CA VAL A 32 -12.56 10.78 -0.80
C VAL A 32 -13.12 11.27 0.53
N THR A 33 -12.46 10.90 1.61
CA THR A 33 -12.83 11.30 2.98
C THR A 33 -12.01 12.50 3.45
N ALA A 34 -11.59 13.39 2.54
CA ALA A 34 -10.72 14.54 2.85
C ALA A 34 -11.34 15.57 3.80
N THR A 35 -12.68 15.58 3.93
CA THR A 35 -13.49 16.52 4.74
C THR A 35 -14.20 15.84 5.92
N ARG A 36 -13.87 14.58 6.25
CA ARG A 36 -14.69 13.69 7.10
C ARG A 36 -16.11 13.42 6.59
N THR A 37 -16.48 13.99 5.43
CA THR A 37 -17.67 13.63 4.67
C THR A 37 -17.23 13.00 3.36
N ALA A 38 -18.01 12.03 2.89
CA ALA A 38 -17.84 11.44 1.57
C ALA A 38 -18.08 12.52 0.51
N GLN A 39 -17.02 12.96 -0.17
CA GLN A 39 -17.10 13.88 -1.30
C GLN A 39 -16.24 13.35 -2.45
N THR A 40 -16.64 13.57 -3.69
CA THR A 40 -15.81 13.12 -4.81
C THR A 40 -14.51 13.94 -4.86
N ALA A 41 -13.41 13.34 -5.30
CA ALA A 41 -12.13 14.04 -5.44
C ALA A 41 -12.26 15.31 -6.32
N SER A 42 -13.13 15.26 -7.34
CA SER A 42 -13.46 16.34 -8.27
C SER A 42 -14.25 17.50 -7.61
N GLN A 43 -15.02 17.22 -6.56
CA GLN A 43 -15.82 18.21 -5.83
C GLN A 43 -15.08 18.79 -4.61
N SER A 44 -13.95 18.20 -4.23
CA SER A 44 -13.15 18.69 -3.10
C SER A 44 -12.40 19.96 -3.49
N LEU A 45 -12.56 21.03 -2.70
CA LEU A 45 -11.73 22.24 -2.81
C LEU A 45 -10.27 22.01 -2.34
N ALA A 46 -9.97 20.83 -1.81
CA ALA A 46 -8.63 20.47 -1.33
C ALA A 46 -7.80 19.77 -2.42
N ALA A 47 -6.49 19.98 -2.40
CA ALA A 47 -5.57 19.30 -3.31
C ALA A 47 -5.35 17.84 -2.87
N VAL A 48 -6.26 16.95 -3.30
CA VAL A 48 -6.25 15.52 -2.96
C VAL A 48 -5.55 14.70 -4.04
N SER A 49 -4.76 13.72 -3.62
CA SER A 49 -4.31 12.62 -4.47
C SER A 49 -4.83 11.32 -3.88
N VAL A 50 -5.32 10.43 -4.73
CA VAL A 50 -5.76 9.10 -4.33
C VAL A 50 -4.91 8.09 -5.09
N ILE A 51 -4.51 7.05 -4.37
CA ILE A 51 -3.88 5.87 -4.94
C ILE A 51 -4.86 4.73 -4.66
N ASP A 52 -5.57 4.29 -5.68
CA ASP A 52 -6.57 3.23 -5.56
C ASP A 52 -5.97 1.83 -5.66
N ARG A 53 -6.82 0.81 -5.55
CA ARG A 53 -6.35 -0.57 -5.50
C ARG A 53 -5.68 -0.95 -6.81
N GLU A 54 -6.26 -0.52 -7.91
CA GLU A 54 -5.79 -0.73 -9.26
C GLU A 54 -4.42 -0.03 -9.48
N ASP A 55 -4.24 1.19 -8.98
CA ASP A 55 -2.98 1.92 -8.98
C ASP A 55 -1.89 1.17 -8.21
N ILE A 56 -2.19 0.71 -7.01
CA ILE A 56 -1.22 -0.03 -6.19
C ILE A 56 -0.82 -1.32 -6.92
N GLU A 57 -1.76 -2.07 -7.48
CA GLU A 57 -1.48 -3.29 -8.25
C GLU A 57 -0.65 -3.01 -9.51
N ARG A 58 -1.00 -1.97 -10.28
CA ARG A 58 -0.24 -1.58 -11.49
C ARG A 58 1.16 -1.08 -11.17
N SER A 59 1.32 -0.37 -10.06
CA SER A 59 2.61 0.23 -9.70
C SER A 59 3.67 -0.80 -9.32
N GLN A 60 3.25 -2.01 -8.91
CA GLN A 60 4.14 -3.04 -8.36
C GLN A 60 5.02 -2.53 -7.20
N ALA A 61 4.58 -1.46 -6.53
CA ALA A 61 5.25 -0.93 -5.35
C ALA A 61 5.18 -1.94 -4.22
N ARG A 62 6.27 -2.10 -3.48
CA ARG A 62 6.42 -3.09 -2.41
C ARG A 62 6.28 -2.47 -1.02
N SER A 63 6.13 -1.16 -0.95
CA SER A 63 6.03 -0.44 0.31
C SER A 63 5.18 0.82 0.19
N VAL A 64 4.56 1.24 1.29
CA VAL A 64 3.80 2.49 1.35
C VAL A 64 4.65 3.72 0.97
N PRO A 65 5.93 3.84 1.37
CA PRO A 65 6.79 4.92 0.90
C PRO A 65 6.96 4.96 -0.63
N GLU A 66 7.06 3.81 -1.31
CA GLU A 66 7.15 3.78 -2.77
C GLU A 66 5.88 4.29 -3.44
N LEU A 67 4.70 3.93 -2.90
CA LEU A 67 3.42 4.47 -3.36
C LEU A 67 3.35 5.99 -3.14
N LEU A 68 3.67 6.45 -1.93
CA LEU A 68 3.61 7.85 -1.56
C LEU A 68 4.61 8.72 -2.35
N ARG A 69 5.73 8.16 -2.82
CA ARG A 69 6.69 8.87 -3.67
C ARG A 69 6.09 9.34 -5.00
N GLN A 70 5.02 8.69 -5.46
CA GLN A 70 4.32 9.05 -6.69
C GLN A 70 3.38 10.25 -6.49
N VAL A 71 3.12 10.65 -5.25
CA VAL A 71 2.21 11.75 -4.93
C VAL A 71 2.93 13.09 -5.08
N PRO A 72 2.38 14.04 -5.86
CA PRO A 72 2.97 15.37 -6.01
C PRO A 72 3.12 16.09 -4.66
N GLY A 73 4.31 16.63 -4.41
CA GLY A 73 4.64 17.35 -3.19
C GLY A 73 5.03 16.47 -2.00
N VAL A 74 5.08 15.14 -2.17
CA VAL A 74 5.71 14.23 -1.20
C VAL A 74 7.21 14.15 -1.50
N SER A 75 8.01 14.27 -0.45
CA SER A 75 9.43 13.92 -0.46
C SER A 75 9.70 12.94 0.67
N LEU A 76 10.61 11.99 0.45
CA LEU A 76 10.91 10.91 1.38
C LEU A 76 12.41 10.78 1.58
N ALA A 77 12.84 10.67 2.83
CA ALA A 77 14.20 10.32 3.20
C ALA A 77 14.18 9.00 3.95
N ASN A 78 14.83 7.97 3.41
CA ASN A 78 14.97 6.67 4.06
C ASN A 78 16.42 6.51 4.53
N ASN A 79 16.60 6.08 5.78
CA ASN A 79 17.92 5.93 6.40
C ASN A 79 18.59 4.56 6.10
N GLY A 80 18.28 3.96 4.96
CA GLY A 80 18.81 2.65 4.58
C GLY A 80 18.01 1.96 3.48
N GLY A 81 17.27 0.91 3.85
CA GLY A 81 16.41 0.13 2.96
C GLY A 81 15.11 -0.31 3.65
N PHE A 82 14.56 -1.46 3.23
CA PHE A 82 13.37 -2.04 3.84
C PHE A 82 13.51 -2.16 5.37
N GLY A 83 12.42 -1.87 6.10
CA GLY A 83 12.41 -1.91 7.56
C GLY A 83 13.08 -0.74 8.28
N LYS A 84 13.79 0.14 7.57
CA LYS A 84 14.45 1.31 8.18
C LYS A 84 13.52 2.51 8.21
N ASN A 85 13.78 3.41 9.16
CA ASN A 85 12.95 4.60 9.37
C ASN A 85 12.91 5.48 8.11
N THR A 86 11.70 5.86 7.71
CA THR A 86 11.43 6.72 6.58
C THR A 86 10.78 8.01 7.05
N THR A 87 11.44 9.13 6.83
CA THR A 87 10.89 10.46 7.08
C THR A 87 10.13 10.93 5.85
N LEU A 88 8.90 11.40 6.05
CA LEU A 88 8.05 11.93 4.99
C LEU A 88 7.89 13.44 5.17
N PHE A 89 8.09 14.19 4.08
CA PHE A 89 7.86 15.62 4.00
C PHE A 89 6.74 15.89 3.01
N LEU A 90 5.81 16.79 3.37
CA LEU A 90 4.68 17.13 2.51
C LEU A 90 4.67 18.63 2.24
N ARG A 91 4.85 19.02 0.97
CA ARG A 91 4.99 20.43 0.55
C ARG A 91 6.07 21.20 1.35
N GLY A 92 7.15 20.51 1.71
CA GLY A 92 8.28 21.10 2.43
C GLY A 92 8.08 21.26 3.94
N THR A 93 6.97 20.78 4.51
CA THR A 93 6.83 20.72 5.97
C THR A 93 7.60 19.55 6.55
N GLU A 94 8.01 19.69 7.81
CA GLU A 94 8.54 18.61 8.63
C GLU A 94 7.55 17.45 8.78
N SER A 95 8.07 16.27 9.12
CA SER A 95 7.29 15.03 9.19
C SER A 95 6.28 14.98 10.33
N ASP A 96 6.52 15.71 11.41
CA ASP A 96 5.59 15.89 12.54
C ASP A 96 4.40 16.80 12.19
N HIS A 97 4.46 17.50 11.06
CA HIS A 97 3.37 18.28 10.49
C HIS A 97 2.48 17.49 9.52
N VAL A 98 2.69 16.18 9.38
CA VAL A 98 1.86 15.30 8.56
C VAL A 98 1.15 14.31 9.45
N LEU A 99 -0.18 14.40 9.48
CA LEU A 99 -0.98 13.44 10.21
C LEU A 99 -1.20 12.18 9.38
N VAL A 100 -0.88 11.02 9.93
CA VAL A 100 -1.18 9.73 9.30
C VAL A 100 -2.29 9.01 10.05
N LEU A 101 -3.24 8.49 9.28
CA LEU A 101 -4.39 7.76 9.76
C LEU A 101 -4.42 6.40 9.08
N ILE A 102 -4.81 5.36 9.83
CA ILE A 102 -5.22 4.06 9.28
C ILE A 102 -6.67 3.86 9.67
N ASP A 103 -7.55 3.73 8.67
CA ASP A 103 -8.98 3.56 8.89
C ASP A 103 -9.62 4.61 9.82
N GLY A 104 -9.13 5.86 9.75
CA GLY A 104 -9.56 6.97 10.62
C GLY A 104 -8.86 7.06 11.98
N ILE A 105 -8.06 6.06 12.35
CA ILE A 105 -7.33 6.01 13.62
C ILE A 105 -5.93 6.60 13.42
N LYS A 106 -5.54 7.54 14.29
CA LYS A 106 -4.21 8.14 14.27
C LYS A 106 -3.13 7.10 14.50
N VAL A 107 -2.11 7.09 13.65
CA VAL A 107 -0.93 6.23 13.80
C VAL A 107 0.36 7.04 13.81
N GLY A 108 1.15 6.86 14.86
CA GLY A 108 2.47 7.45 15.01
C GLY A 108 3.31 6.56 15.93
N SER A 109 4.61 6.42 15.65
CA SER A 109 5.52 5.67 16.50
C SER A 109 5.63 6.35 17.86
N ALA A 110 5.37 5.57 18.92
CA ALA A 110 5.55 6.01 20.31
C ALA A 110 7.02 6.29 20.69
N SER A 111 8.01 5.88 19.87
CA SER A 111 9.44 6.04 20.16
C SER A 111 10.13 7.11 19.31
N ALA A 112 9.65 7.39 18.10
CA ALA A 112 10.26 8.36 17.17
C ALA A 112 9.32 9.51 16.76
N GLY A 113 8.03 9.45 17.10
CA GLY A 113 7.01 10.41 16.65
C GLY A 113 6.63 10.28 15.17
N LEU A 114 7.19 9.29 14.45
CA LEU A 114 7.01 9.08 13.01
C LEU A 114 6.18 7.83 12.72
N THR A 115 5.37 7.82 11.66
CA THR A 115 4.61 6.62 11.29
C THR A 115 5.52 5.53 10.75
N ALA A 116 5.40 4.31 11.29
CA ALA A 116 6.15 3.14 10.83
C ALA A 116 5.57 2.57 9.53
N PHE A 117 5.69 3.32 8.43
CA PHE A 117 5.18 2.93 7.11
C PHE A 117 5.76 1.60 6.62
N GLN A 118 6.99 1.26 7.04
CA GLN A 118 7.64 0.00 6.72
C GLN A 118 6.87 -1.23 7.24
N ASP A 119 6.04 -1.05 8.27
CA ASP A 119 5.31 -2.14 8.89
C ASP A 119 3.92 -2.38 8.28
N LEU A 120 3.57 -1.61 7.23
CA LEU A 120 2.27 -1.70 6.54
C LEU A 120 2.43 -2.44 5.20
N PRO A 121 1.93 -3.68 5.09
CA PRO A 121 1.96 -4.43 3.83
C PRO A 121 1.00 -3.79 2.83
N VAL A 122 1.50 -3.51 1.62
CA VAL A 122 0.72 -2.90 0.54
C VAL A 122 -0.41 -3.80 0.06
N GLU A 123 -0.31 -5.09 0.30
CA GLU A 123 -1.32 -6.09 -0.05
C GLU A 123 -2.58 -5.93 0.81
N LEU A 124 -2.45 -5.43 2.04
CA LEU A 124 -3.58 -5.25 2.97
C LEU A 124 -4.26 -3.87 2.81
N ILE A 125 -3.73 -3.02 1.94
CA ILE A 125 -4.24 -1.66 1.71
C ILE A 125 -5.27 -1.69 0.58
N GLU A 126 -6.40 -1.03 0.78
CA GLU A 126 -7.40 -0.82 -0.26
C GLU A 126 -7.06 0.42 -1.09
N ARG A 127 -6.83 1.54 -0.42
CA ARG A 127 -6.46 2.81 -1.05
C ARG A 127 -5.73 3.72 -0.07
N ILE A 128 -5.02 4.70 -0.61
CA ILE A 128 -4.39 5.76 0.14
C ILE A 128 -4.90 7.10 -0.36
N GLU A 129 -5.38 7.94 0.54
CA GLU A 129 -5.77 9.32 0.27
C GLU A 129 -4.76 10.27 0.89
N VAL A 130 -4.22 11.19 0.08
CA VAL A 130 -3.29 12.22 0.53
C VAL A 130 -3.91 13.59 0.31
N VAL A 131 -4.24 14.26 1.41
CA VAL A 131 -4.75 15.62 1.42
C VAL A 131 -3.61 16.56 1.74
N ARG A 132 -3.27 17.44 0.80
CA ARG A 132 -2.15 18.38 0.96
C ARG A 132 -2.59 19.74 1.45
N GLY A 133 -1.80 20.32 2.34
CA GLY A 133 -2.05 21.62 2.95
C GLY A 133 -2.76 21.52 4.30
N PRO A 134 -2.99 22.67 4.95
CA PRO A 134 -3.45 22.73 6.32
C PRO A 134 -4.87 22.17 6.45
N ARG A 135 -5.03 21.13 7.27
CA ARG A 135 -6.33 20.51 7.62
C ARG A 135 -6.51 20.41 9.13
N SER A 136 -5.83 21.27 9.87
CA SER A 136 -5.80 21.24 11.33
C SER A 136 -7.17 21.46 11.99
N SER A 137 -8.09 22.15 11.31
CA SER A 137 -9.48 22.34 11.76
C SER A 137 -10.30 21.05 11.79
N LEU A 138 -10.00 20.05 10.94
CA LEU A 138 -10.74 18.79 10.85
C LEU A 138 -10.03 17.63 11.53
N TYR A 139 -8.70 17.64 11.58
CA TYR A 139 -7.91 16.50 12.04
C TYR A 139 -7.00 16.79 13.24
N GLY A 140 -6.93 18.05 13.69
CA GLY A 140 -6.13 18.49 14.83
C GLY A 140 -4.86 19.22 14.41
N SER A 141 -4.21 19.89 15.37
CA SER A 141 -3.09 20.82 15.18
C SER A 141 -1.88 20.25 14.43
N GLU A 142 -1.73 18.93 14.37
CA GLU A 142 -0.62 18.22 13.72
C GLU A 142 -0.73 18.22 12.18
N ALA A 143 -1.92 18.45 11.60
CA ALA A 143 -2.15 18.37 10.16
C ALA A 143 -1.84 19.69 9.41
N ILE A 144 -0.67 20.29 9.66
CA ILE A 144 -0.25 21.57 9.04
C ILE A 144 0.18 21.35 7.58
N GLY A 145 1.01 20.33 7.33
CA GLY A 145 1.45 19.93 5.99
C GLY A 145 0.39 19.14 5.22
N GLY A 146 -0.39 18.33 5.94
CA GLY A 146 -1.52 17.60 5.38
C GLY A 146 -1.89 16.35 6.16
N VAL A 147 -2.68 15.50 5.52
CA VAL A 147 -3.19 14.24 6.07
C VAL A 147 -2.98 13.12 5.06
N ILE A 148 -2.45 12.00 5.54
CA ILE A 148 -2.36 10.74 4.79
C ILE A 148 -3.32 9.76 5.46
N GLN A 149 -4.36 9.36 4.73
CA GLN A 149 -5.33 8.39 5.20
C GLN A 149 -5.15 7.10 4.41
N ILE A 150 -4.74 6.04 5.12
CA ILE A 150 -4.63 4.69 4.59
C ILE A 150 -5.92 3.95 4.95
N PHE A 151 -6.54 3.31 3.97
CA PHE A 151 -7.69 2.44 4.17
C PHE A 151 -7.23 0.99 3.98
N THR A 152 -7.51 0.13 4.96
CA THR A 152 -7.25 -1.30 4.79
C THR A 152 -8.36 -1.95 3.98
N ARG A 153 -8.09 -3.13 3.40
CA ARG A 153 -9.08 -3.91 2.66
C ARG A 153 -10.34 -4.12 3.51
N ARG A 154 -11.50 -3.78 2.97
CA ARG A 154 -12.81 -4.02 3.58
C ARG A 154 -13.68 -4.82 2.63
N GLY A 155 -14.62 -5.59 3.19
CA GLY A 155 -15.66 -6.22 2.40
C GLY A 155 -16.66 -5.18 1.88
N ASP A 156 -17.16 -5.36 0.68
CA ASP A 156 -18.14 -4.48 0.04
C ASP A 156 -19.59 -4.91 0.31
N GLY A 157 -19.81 -5.72 1.36
CA GLY A 157 -21.13 -6.26 1.69
C GLY A 157 -21.58 -7.41 0.79
N GLN A 158 -20.77 -7.84 -0.18
CA GLN A 158 -21.15 -8.82 -1.20
C GLN A 158 -20.18 -9.99 -1.29
N GLY A 159 -20.66 -11.16 -0.86
CA GLY A 159 -19.97 -12.43 -1.07
C GLY A 159 -18.60 -12.48 -0.39
N ALA A 160 -17.83 -13.52 -0.67
CA ALA A 160 -16.45 -13.64 -0.22
C ALA A 160 -15.50 -13.37 -1.40
N LYS A 161 -14.53 -12.48 -1.19
CA LYS A 161 -13.49 -12.09 -2.13
C LYS A 161 -12.13 -12.49 -1.58
N PRO A 162 -11.64 -13.70 -1.90
CA PRO A 162 -10.29 -14.09 -1.52
C PRO A 162 -9.26 -13.32 -2.35
N PHE A 163 -8.11 -13.02 -1.75
CA PHE A 163 -6.95 -12.49 -2.43
C PHE A 163 -5.69 -13.23 -1.98
N PHE A 164 -4.72 -13.33 -2.88
CA PHE A 164 -3.43 -13.98 -2.63
C PHE A 164 -2.35 -13.31 -3.48
N SER A 165 -1.15 -13.19 -2.94
CA SER A 165 0.04 -12.80 -3.68
C SER A 165 1.26 -13.61 -3.23
N ALA A 166 2.21 -13.77 -4.13
CA ALA A 166 3.52 -14.31 -3.83
C ALA A 166 4.56 -13.64 -4.73
N GLY A 167 5.74 -13.36 -4.19
CA GLY A 167 6.80 -12.69 -4.90
C GLY A 167 8.18 -13.18 -4.44
N TYR A 168 9.14 -13.11 -5.34
CA TYR A 168 10.55 -13.33 -5.04
C TYR A 168 11.40 -12.29 -5.78
N GLY A 169 12.60 -11.99 -5.27
CA GLY A 169 13.45 -11.01 -5.93
C GLY A 169 14.89 -10.97 -5.43
N THR A 170 15.58 -9.89 -5.82
CA THR A 170 16.95 -9.60 -5.41
C THR A 170 17.08 -9.54 -3.88
N HIS A 171 18.30 -9.70 -3.37
CA HIS A 171 18.57 -9.74 -1.93
C HIS A 171 17.85 -10.88 -1.19
N GLN A 172 17.59 -11.99 -1.89
CA GLN A 172 16.86 -13.15 -1.34
C GLN A 172 15.48 -12.73 -0.79
N THR A 173 14.84 -11.75 -1.44
CA THR A 173 13.54 -11.26 -1.00
C THR A 173 12.47 -12.30 -1.32
N LEU A 174 11.66 -12.64 -0.34
CA LEU A 174 10.48 -13.50 -0.44
C LEU A 174 9.30 -12.80 0.20
N GLU A 175 8.19 -12.72 -0.50
CA GLU A 175 6.96 -12.11 0.01
C GLU A 175 5.75 -12.99 -0.33
N GLY A 176 4.76 -12.97 0.56
CA GLY A 176 3.52 -13.71 0.35
C GLY A 176 2.39 -13.14 1.20
N SER A 177 1.21 -13.00 0.61
CA SER A 177 0.01 -12.57 1.32
C SER A 177 -1.19 -13.43 0.94
N ALA A 178 -2.12 -13.54 1.87
CA ALA A 178 -3.40 -14.19 1.63
C ALA A 178 -4.47 -13.55 2.51
N GLY A 179 -5.70 -13.51 2.01
CA GLY A 179 -6.81 -13.03 2.81
C GLY A 179 -8.14 -13.22 2.13
N VAL A 180 -9.18 -12.81 2.84
CA VAL A 180 -10.56 -12.81 2.37
C VAL A 180 -11.27 -11.59 2.94
N SER A 181 -11.94 -10.84 2.08
CA SER A 181 -12.88 -9.81 2.48
C SER A 181 -14.26 -10.14 1.94
N GLY A 182 -15.31 -9.63 2.57
CA GLY A 182 -16.65 -9.96 2.14
C GLY A 182 -17.74 -9.38 3.02
N GLY A 183 -18.98 -9.70 2.71
CA GLY A 183 -20.09 -9.27 3.54
C GLY A 183 -21.41 -9.88 3.13
N ALA A 184 -22.42 -9.64 3.97
CA ALA A 184 -23.79 -10.05 3.72
C ALA A 184 -24.75 -9.03 4.37
N GLY A 185 -25.65 -8.48 3.56
CA GLY A 185 -26.58 -7.44 4.01
C GLY A 185 -25.81 -6.17 4.41
N ASN A 186 -25.98 -5.74 5.65
CA ASN A 186 -25.32 -4.53 6.18
C ASN A 186 -23.97 -4.81 6.85
N GLY A 187 -23.60 -6.09 7.02
CA GLY A 187 -22.35 -6.49 7.66
C GLY A 187 -21.23 -6.74 6.67
N TRP A 188 -20.00 -6.46 7.10
CA TRP A 188 -18.79 -6.76 6.32
C TRP A 188 -17.67 -7.31 7.20
N TYR A 189 -16.78 -8.08 6.59
CA TYR A 189 -15.61 -8.67 7.20
C TYR A 189 -14.39 -8.58 6.27
N SER A 190 -13.22 -8.61 6.87
CA SER A 190 -11.93 -8.67 6.20
C SER A 190 -10.93 -9.34 7.12
N LEU A 191 -10.19 -10.29 6.56
CA LEU A 191 -9.09 -10.97 7.22
C LEU A 191 -7.95 -11.11 6.22
N GLY A 192 -6.80 -10.54 6.53
CA GLY A 192 -5.59 -10.69 5.72
C GLY A 192 -4.38 -11.01 6.58
N VAL A 193 -3.44 -11.75 5.98
CA VAL A 193 -2.10 -12.01 6.49
C VAL A 193 -1.08 -11.73 5.38
N SER A 194 0.06 -11.15 5.76
CA SER A 194 1.17 -10.89 4.82
C SER A 194 2.51 -11.14 5.53
N SER A 195 3.45 -11.74 4.80
CA SER A 195 4.82 -11.94 5.24
C SER A 195 5.78 -11.42 4.18
N PHE A 196 6.80 -10.71 4.62
CA PHE A 196 7.88 -10.17 3.78
C PHE A 196 9.22 -10.45 4.47
N ASP A 197 10.15 -11.08 3.76
CA ASP A 197 11.51 -11.35 4.22
C ASP A 197 12.51 -10.91 3.16
N THR A 198 13.58 -10.23 3.57
CA THR A 198 14.69 -9.85 2.68
C THR A 198 16.00 -9.86 3.44
N ALA A 199 17.07 -10.30 2.78
CA ALA A 199 18.42 -10.19 3.31
C ALA A 199 18.92 -8.72 3.31
N GLY A 200 18.26 -7.82 2.58
CA GLY A 200 18.57 -6.40 2.58
C GLY A 200 19.93 -6.02 1.98
N ILE A 201 20.37 -4.80 2.27
CA ILE A 201 21.65 -4.21 1.86
C ILE A 201 22.30 -3.56 3.08
N ASN A 202 23.63 -3.43 3.11
CA ASN A 202 24.28 -2.72 4.20
C ASN A 202 23.97 -1.22 4.14
N THR A 203 23.43 -0.69 5.22
CA THR A 203 23.03 0.72 5.35
C THR A 203 24.21 1.65 5.57
N LYS A 204 25.38 1.12 6.00
CA LYS A 204 26.60 1.88 6.23
C LYS A 204 27.72 1.43 5.30
N ARG A 205 28.54 2.40 4.86
CA ARG A 205 29.72 2.10 4.05
C ARG A 205 30.85 1.59 4.93
N ALA A 206 31.68 0.69 4.37
CA ALA A 206 32.89 0.23 5.03
C ALA A 206 33.78 1.43 5.41
N GLY A 207 34.31 1.41 6.64
CA GLY A 207 35.14 2.49 7.19
C GLY A 207 34.39 3.63 7.88
N THR A 208 33.06 3.55 8.02
CA THR A 208 32.26 4.53 8.79
C THR A 208 32.09 4.09 10.24
N ALA A 209 31.91 5.03 11.17
CA ALA A 209 31.68 4.71 12.59
C ALA A 209 30.44 3.83 12.80
N GLY A 210 30.61 2.73 13.53
CA GLY A 210 29.56 1.73 13.77
C GLY A 210 29.14 0.95 12.52
N TYR A 211 30.07 0.76 11.56
CA TYR A 211 29.94 -0.19 10.47
C TYR A 211 30.07 -1.62 10.98
N GLU A 212 29.08 -2.45 10.66
CA GLU A 212 29.12 -3.90 10.84
C GLU A 212 29.00 -4.53 9.44
N PRO A 213 29.80 -5.55 9.08
CA PRO A 213 29.75 -6.19 7.75
C PRO A 213 28.59 -7.18 7.58
N ASP A 214 27.42 -6.90 8.17
CA ASP A 214 26.21 -7.67 7.96
C ASP A 214 25.35 -7.08 6.82
N ARG A 215 24.38 -7.88 6.36
CA ARG A 215 23.33 -7.38 5.47
C ARG A 215 22.18 -6.97 6.38
N ASP A 216 21.78 -5.70 6.35
CA ASP A 216 20.68 -5.18 7.16
C ASP A 216 19.33 -5.73 6.65
N GLY A 217 19.08 -7.01 6.90
CA GLY A 217 17.87 -7.70 6.51
C GLY A 217 16.62 -7.22 7.26
N TYR A 218 15.46 -7.51 6.69
CA TYR A 218 14.17 -7.15 7.28
C TYR A 218 13.18 -8.30 7.13
N ARG A 219 12.42 -8.55 8.20
CA ARG A 219 11.33 -9.51 8.23
C ARG A 219 10.10 -8.87 8.84
N ASN A 220 8.97 -9.00 8.16
CA ASN A 220 7.65 -8.58 8.62
C ASN A 220 6.67 -9.74 8.53
N LEU A 221 5.86 -9.88 9.58
CA LEU A 221 4.62 -10.66 9.57
C LEU A 221 3.51 -9.75 10.09
N SER A 222 2.49 -9.54 9.27
CA SER A 222 1.38 -8.64 9.54
C SER A 222 0.05 -9.33 9.30
N GLY A 223 -0.98 -8.89 10.03
CA GLY A 223 -2.35 -9.31 9.77
C GLY A 223 -3.37 -8.27 10.22
N ASN A 224 -4.50 -8.23 9.52
CA ASN A 224 -5.60 -7.31 9.82
C ASN A 224 -6.94 -8.07 9.88
N PRO A 225 -7.47 -8.33 11.08
CA PRO A 225 -8.86 -8.71 11.25
C PRO A 225 -9.72 -7.44 11.39
N VAL A 226 -10.71 -7.27 10.52
CA VAL A 226 -11.68 -6.18 10.64
C VAL A 226 -13.08 -6.69 10.32
N SER A 227 -14.03 -6.41 11.19
CA SER A 227 -15.43 -6.76 10.97
C SER A 227 -16.36 -5.67 11.46
N TYR A 228 -17.54 -5.61 10.86
CA TYR A 228 -18.63 -4.72 11.24
C TYR A 228 -19.94 -5.51 11.23
N THR A 229 -20.70 -5.38 12.31
CA THR A 229 -22.01 -6.03 12.53
C THR A 229 -23.11 -4.98 12.52
#